data_AF-A0AAN9E4Y7-F1
#
_entry.id   AF-A0AAN9E4Y7-F1
#
_cell.length_a   1.000
_cell.length_b   1.000
_cell.length_c   1.000
_cell.angle_alpha   90.00
_cell.angle_beta   90.00
_cell.angle_gamma   90.00
#
_symmetry.space_group_name_H-M   'P 1'
#
loop_
_entity.id
_entity.type
_entity.pdbx_description
1 polymer ?
#
loop_
_entity_poly.entity_id
_entity_poly.type
_entity_poly.pdbx_seq_one_letter_code
_entity_poly.pdbx_strand_id
1 'polypeptide(L)'
;MFMGWVYYKSMNIGERLLRSHPVPLSPVFDDSVVWLGNSDGSYTVSSAYRWLGVTVKNWHSNPDSASWVWKVKIPAKIQFFAWLVMLSALPTNELRCNRGLAASAACSRCSCTSESVSHVLRDCPHAHEVWFRIGVHAYPNFWTDPCHIWFKSMLRSQMSYLFAAGVWWIWRWRNNHLFDEKKWCIRTVLRCILTDADSFRSCGSTRNEVFDQGAIPRLDRDALLIAHNKNFQQHLEWDNISIL
;
A
#
# COMPACT_ATOMS: atom_id res chain seq x y z
N MET A 1 -4.98 42.49 20.34
CA MET A 1 -4.84 42.38 18.87
C MET A 1 -3.55 41.62 18.60
N PHE A 2 -3.62 40.53 17.82
CA PHE A 2 -2.58 39.56 17.43
C PHE A 2 -1.90 38.68 18.51
N MET A 3 -2.27 37.40 18.57
CA MET A 3 -1.54 36.26 17.95
C MET A 3 -2.14 34.93 18.46
N GLY A 4 -2.31 33.94 17.58
CA GLY A 4 -2.72 32.60 17.95
C GLY A 4 -2.72 31.68 16.73
N TRP A 5 -1.72 30.81 16.65
CA TRP A 5 -1.34 30.02 15.50
C TRP A 5 -2.36 28.95 15.10
N VAL A 6 -2.42 28.70 13.78
CA VAL A 6 -3.06 27.56 13.13
C VAL A 6 -2.33 26.27 13.53
N TYR A 7 -3.03 25.30 14.10
CA TYR A 7 -2.58 23.91 14.17
C TYR A 7 -3.68 23.00 13.64
N TYR A 8 -3.53 22.64 12.37
CA TYR A 8 -4.31 21.63 11.68
C TYR A 8 -3.90 20.27 12.29
N LYS A 9 -4.71 19.74 13.20
CA LYS A 9 -4.42 18.46 13.85
C LYS A 9 -4.61 17.35 12.81
N SER A 10 -3.49 16.85 12.29
CA SER A 10 -3.36 15.52 11.70
C SER A 10 -4.13 14.51 12.54
N MET A 11 -5.28 14.08 12.04
CA MET A 11 -6.14 13.10 12.68
C MET A 11 -5.57 11.71 12.34
N ASN A 12 -4.65 11.24 13.19
CA ASN A 12 -3.94 9.97 13.02
C ASN A 12 -4.95 8.80 12.94
N ILE A 13 -4.95 8.08 11.83
CA ILE A 13 -5.84 6.93 11.57
C ILE A 13 -5.59 5.78 12.56
N GLY A 14 -4.44 5.76 13.27
CA GLY A 14 -4.21 4.88 14.41
C GLY A 14 -5.32 4.95 15.47
N GLU A 15 -5.97 6.10 15.64
CA GLU A 15 -7.09 6.27 16.59
C GLU A 15 -8.39 5.58 16.14
N ARG A 16 -8.57 5.27 14.84
CA ARG A 16 -9.80 4.65 14.31
C ARG A 16 -9.76 3.11 14.27
N LEU A 17 -8.59 2.48 14.39
CA LEU A 17 -8.47 1.01 14.47
C LEU A 17 -8.79 0.45 15.87
N LEU A 18 -9.11 1.31 16.84
CA LEU A 18 -9.18 0.98 18.27
C LEU A 18 -10.60 0.86 18.83
N ARG A 19 -11.63 0.83 17.98
CA ARG A 19 -13.00 0.62 18.46
C ARG A 19 -13.41 -0.85 18.42
N SER A 20 -12.74 -1.67 19.23
CA SER A 20 -13.43 -2.78 19.91
C SER A 20 -14.01 -2.22 21.21
N HIS A 21 -15.32 -2.35 21.43
CA HIS A 21 -16.04 -1.77 22.57
C HIS A 21 -15.25 -1.91 23.90
N PRO A 22 -14.86 -0.81 24.56
CA PRO A 22 -14.24 -0.90 25.87
C PRO A 22 -15.29 -1.40 26.87
N VAL A 23 -14.99 -2.49 27.56
CA VAL A 23 -15.63 -2.81 28.84
C VAL A 23 -15.22 -1.67 29.79
N PRO A 24 -16.15 -0.91 30.38
CA PRO A 24 -15.78 0.21 31.22
C PRO A 24 -15.14 -0.32 32.51
N LEU A 25 -13.80 -0.25 32.57
CA LEU A 25 -13.03 -0.52 33.78
C LEU A 25 -12.80 0.83 34.48
N SER A 26 -13.76 1.21 35.31
CA SER A 26 -13.70 2.34 36.26
C SER A 26 -13.72 3.76 35.63
N PRO A 27 -14.55 4.69 36.14
CA PRO A 27 -14.60 6.10 35.70
C PRO A 27 -13.38 6.94 36.14
N VAL A 28 -12.34 6.30 36.68
CA VAL A 28 -11.14 6.94 37.26
C VAL A 28 -9.97 6.98 36.28
N PHE A 29 -9.99 6.18 35.22
CA PHE A 29 -8.88 6.06 34.27
C PHE A 29 -9.27 6.59 32.90
N ASP A 30 -8.35 7.33 32.28
CA ASP A 30 -8.48 7.75 30.89
C ASP A 30 -8.43 6.55 29.94
N ASP A 31 -9.21 6.62 28.86
CA ASP A 31 -9.18 5.63 27.79
C ASP A 31 -7.75 5.48 27.23
N SER A 32 -7.25 4.25 27.18
CA SER A 32 -5.92 3.95 26.65
C SER A 32 -5.97 3.06 25.41
N VAL A 33 -5.09 3.38 24.48
CA VAL A 33 -4.89 2.63 23.23
C VAL A 33 -4.09 1.37 23.52
N VAL A 34 -4.67 0.19 23.29
CA VAL A 34 -4.01 -1.10 23.54
C VAL A 34 -3.82 -1.88 22.24
N TRP A 35 -2.59 -2.28 21.94
CA TRP A 35 -2.27 -3.13 20.80
C TRP A 35 -2.48 -4.62 21.13
N LEU A 36 -3.46 -5.25 20.47
CA LEU A 36 -3.79 -6.67 20.69
C LEU A 36 -2.76 -7.67 20.17
N GLY A 37 -1.78 -7.21 19.37
CA GLY A 37 -0.74 -8.10 18.81
C GLY A 37 0.39 -8.45 19.78
N ASN A 38 0.37 -7.89 21.00
CA ASN A 38 1.24 -8.26 22.11
C ASN A 38 0.44 -8.37 23.41
N SER A 39 0.87 -9.25 24.31
CA SER A 39 0.23 -9.47 25.61
C SER A 39 0.38 -8.30 26.59
N ASP A 40 1.35 -7.42 26.37
CA ASP A 40 1.60 -6.22 27.17
C ASP A 40 0.84 -4.99 26.65
N GLY A 41 0.08 -5.13 25.55
CA GLY A 41 -0.66 -4.03 24.95
C GLY A 41 0.21 -3.02 24.19
N SER A 42 1.53 -3.22 24.10
CA SER A 42 2.44 -2.25 23.48
C SER A 42 2.52 -2.41 21.97
N TYR A 43 2.42 -1.30 21.24
CA TYR A 43 2.63 -1.29 19.79
C TYR A 43 4.12 -1.28 19.48
N THR A 44 4.59 -2.29 18.75
CA THR A 44 5.92 -2.26 18.11
C THR A 44 5.81 -2.65 16.65
N VAL A 45 6.68 -2.10 15.81
CA VAL A 45 6.75 -2.46 14.38
C VAL A 45 6.89 -3.98 14.20
N SER A 46 7.74 -4.62 15.00
CA SER A 46 7.93 -6.07 14.98
C SER A 46 6.66 -6.85 15.34
N SER A 47 5.92 -6.40 16.35
CA SER A 47 4.63 -7.02 16.73
C SER A 47 3.55 -6.80 15.68
N ALA A 48 3.55 -5.65 15.01
CA ALA A 48 2.68 -5.38 13.88
C ALA A 48 2.99 -6.33 12.71
N TYR A 49 4.26 -6.54 12.38
CA TYR A 49 4.67 -7.53 11.38
C TYR A 49 4.30 -8.96 11.77
N ARG A 50 4.50 -9.34 13.03
CA ARG A 50 4.12 -10.68 13.52
C ARG A 50 2.61 -10.88 13.46
N TRP A 51 1.82 -9.91 13.89
CA TRP A 51 0.37 -9.94 13.80
C TRP A 51 -0.08 -10.03 12.34
N LEU A 52 0.52 -9.23 11.45
CA LEU A 52 0.30 -9.35 10.00
C LEU A 52 0.63 -10.75 9.48
N GLY A 53 1.73 -11.37 9.94
CA GLY A 53 2.15 -12.71 9.52
C GLY A 53 1.28 -13.85 10.06
N VAL A 54 0.79 -13.76 11.30
CA VAL A 54 -0.03 -14.80 11.95
C VAL A 54 -1.48 -14.78 11.46
N THR A 55 -2.03 -13.61 11.13
CA THR A 55 -3.40 -13.49 10.64
C THR A 55 -3.55 -13.89 9.17
N VAL A 56 -2.44 -13.96 8.42
CA VAL A 56 -2.42 -14.53 7.06
C VAL A 56 -2.22 -16.04 7.18
N LYS A 57 -3.21 -16.77 7.72
CA LYS A 57 -3.19 -18.24 7.78
C LYS A 57 -3.22 -18.92 6.39
N ASN A 58 -3.40 -18.15 5.32
CA ASN A 58 -3.34 -18.59 3.91
C ASN A 58 -1.99 -18.26 3.26
N TRP A 59 -0.89 -18.28 4.03
CA TRP A 59 0.47 -18.06 3.55
C TRP A 59 0.99 -19.25 2.71
N HIS A 60 0.30 -19.58 1.62
CA HIS A 60 0.75 -20.55 0.63
C HIS A 60 1.83 -20.00 -0.31
N SER A 61 2.25 -18.74 -0.11
CA SER A 61 3.31 -18.12 -0.88
C SER A 61 4.52 -17.92 0.03
N ASN A 62 5.52 -18.80 -0.13
CA ASN A 62 6.85 -18.65 0.46
C ASN A 62 7.28 -17.16 0.42
N PRO A 63 7.77 -16.52 1.48
CA PRO A 63 8.20 -15.12 1.51
C PRO A 63 9.24 -14.82 0.42
N ASP A 64 10.02 -15.83 0.01
CA ASP A 64 10.94 -15.74 -1.13
C ASP A 64 10.23 -15.48 -2.46
N SER A 65 8.94 -15.85 -2.57
CA SER A 65 8.14 -15.71 -3.79
C SER A 65 7.90 -14.25 -4.21
N ALA A 66 8.02 -13.29 -3.29
CA ALA A 66 7.87 -11.85 -3.56
C ALA A 66 9.20 -11.09 -3.59
N SER A 67 10.34 -11.75 -3.33
CA SER A 67 11.68 -11.12 -3.33
C SER A 67 12.04 -10.42 -4.65
N TRP A 68 11.47 -10.90 -5.77
CA TRP A 68 11.69 -10.31 -7.09
C TRP A 68 11.18 -8.87 -7.20
N VAL A 69 10.24 -8.44 -6.35
CA VAL A 69 9.66 -7.08 -6.37
C VAL A 69 10.76 -6.02 -6.18
N TRP A 70 11.73 -6.29 -5.30
CA TRP A 70 12.85 -5.38 -5.02
C TRP A 70 13.82 -5.21 -6.19
N LYS A 71 13.77 -6.12 -7.17
CA LYS A 71 14.59 -6.06 -8.39
C LYS A 71 13.93 -5.23 -9.50
N VAL A 72 12.65 -4.88 -9.37
CA VAL A 72 11.93 -4.08 -10.36
C VAL A 72 12.40 -2.63 -10.29
N LYS A 73 12.71 -2.01 -11.43
CA LYS A 73 13.22 -0.62 -11.51
C LYS A 73 12.10 0.41 -11.35
N ILE A 74 11.44 0.45 -10.20
CA ILE A 74 10.39 1.44 -9.85
C ILE A 74 10.72 2.09 -8.50
N PRO A 75 10.10 3.23 -8.12
CA PRO A 75 10.37 3.86 -6.84
C PRO A 75 10.13 2.91 -5.66
N ALA A 76 10.96 3.02 -4.62
CA ALA A 76 10.90 2.16 -3.44
C ALA A 76 9.51 2.14 -2.76
N LYS A 77 8.82 3.28 -2.73
CA LYS A 77 7.43 3.38 -2.22
C LYS A 77 6.47 2.43 -2.96
N ILE A 78 6.66 2.25 -4.27
CA ILE A 78 5.82 1.38 -5.09
C ILE A 78 6.30 -0.06 -5.00
N GLN A 79 7.60 -0.31 -4.84
CA GLN A 79 8.10 -1.67 -4.53
C GLN A 79 7.50 -2.20 -3.22
N PHE A 80 7.46 -1.37 -2.18
CA PHE A 80 6.84 -1.75 -0.91
C PHE A 80 5.33 -2.02 -1.07
N PHE A 81 4.63 -1.13 -1.77
CA PHE A 81 3.21 -1.36 -2.11
C PHE A 81 3.01 -2.67 -2.90
N ALA A 82 3.83 -2.93 -3.92
CA ALA A 82 3.81 -4.15 -4.71
C ALA A 82 4.05 -5.39 -3.84
N TRP A 83 4.97 -5.31 -2.88
CA TRP A 83 5.20 -6.39 -1.93
C TRP A 83 3.96 -6.66 -1.06
N LEU A 84 3.26 -5.63 -0.58
CA LEU A 84 1.98 -5.81 0.12
C LEU A 84 0.89 -6.46 -0.75
N VAL A 85 0.83 -6.09 -2.04
CA VAL A 85 -0.08 -6.73 -3.02
C VAL A 85 0.21 -8.22 -3.12
N MET A 86 1.49 -8.60 -3.28
CA MET A 86 1.89 -10.01 -3.39
C MET A 86 1.57 -10.81 -2.13
N LEU A 87 1.55 -10.15 -0.97
CA LEU A 87 1.18 -10.76 0.30
C LEU A 87 -0.33 -10.73 0.59
N SER A 88 -1.15 -10.18 -0.32
CA SER A 88 -2.59 -9.91 -0.08
C SER A 88 -2.83 -9.16 1.24
N ALA A 89 -1.91 -8.26 1.59
CA ALA A 89 -1.87 -7.55 2.86
C ALA A 89 -2.40 -6.11 2.76
N LEU A 90 -2.95 -5.71 1.62
CA LEU A 90 -3.59 -4.40 1.47
C LEU A 90 -4.88 -4.33 2.30
N PRO A 91 -5.17 -3.20 2.96
CA PRO A 91 -6.36 -3.00 3.81
C PRO A 91 -7.65 -2.82 2.99
N THR A 92 -7.97 -3.82 2.17
CA THR A 92 -9.24 -3.92 1.45
C THR A 92 -10.38 -4.23 2.41
N ASN A 93 -11.64 -3.99 2.02
CA ASN A 93 -12.77 -4.28 2.91
C ASN A 93 -12.89 -5.79 3.18
N GLU A 94 -12.53 -6.67 2.23
CA GLU A 94 -12.45 -8.11 2.48
C GLU A 94 -11.45 -8.43 3.61
N LEU A 95 -10.22 -7.91 3.54
CA LEU A 95 -9.22 -8.15 4.58
C LEU A 95 -9.66 -7.55 5.93
N ARG A 96 -10.26 -6.36 5.91
CA ARG A 96 -10.74 -5.70 7.12
C ARG A 96 -11.90 -6.47 7.76
N CYS A 97 -12.85 -6.97 6.96
CA CYS A 97 -13.97 -7.78 7.44
C CYS A 97 -13.47 -9.10 8.04
N ASN A 98 -12.55 -9.78 7.35
CA ASN A 98 -11.92 -11.03 7.86
C ASN A 98 -11.16 -10.83 9.18
N ARG A 99 -10.75 -9.59 9.47
CA ARG A 99 -10.06 -9.20 10.71
C ARG A 99 -10.98 -8.58 11.76
N GLY A 100 -12.29 -8.50 11.52
CA GLY A 100 -13.24 -7.84 12.42
C GLY A 100 -13.06 -6.31 12.50
N LEU A 101 -12.34 -5.70 11.55
CA LEU A 101 -12.06 -4.26 11.46
C LEU A 101 -13.08 -3.51 10.58
N ALA A 102 -14.01 -4.23 9.95
CA ALA A 102 -15.11 -3.68 9.17
C ALA A 102 -16.33 -4.60 9.29
N ALA A 103 -17.53 -4.00 9.27
CA ALA A 103 -18.79 -4.75 9.34
C ALA A 103 -19.16 -5.43 8.01
N SER A 104 -18.53 -5.05 6.90
CA SER A 104 -18.84 -5.58 5.58
C SER A 104 -17.58 -5.65 4.71
N ALA A 105 -17.50 -6.68 3.88
CA ALA A 105 -16.49 -6.85 2.85
C ALA A 105 -16.81 -6.08 1.55
N ALA A 106 -18.00 -5.49 1.44
CA ALA A 106 -18.47 -4.88 0.19
C ALA A 106 -17.65 -3.66 -0.22
N CYS A 107 -17.48 -3.46 -1.53
CA CYS A 107 -16.81 -2.28 -2.07
C CYS A 107 -17.71 -1.05 -1.92
N SER A 108 -17.21 0.00 -1.28
CA SER A 108 -17.96 1.25 -1.08
C SER A 108 -18.22 2.03 -2.38
N ARG A 109 -17.46 1.75 -3.44
CA ARG A 109 -17.51 2.49 -4.70
C ARG A 109 -18.51 1.91 -5.71
N CYS A 110 -18.60 0.58 -5.76
CA CYS A 110 -19.40 -0.13 -6.77
C CYS A 110 -20.37 -1.16 -6.18
N SER A 111 -20.43 -1.28 -4.85
CA SER A 111 -21.33 -2.19 -4.13
C SER A 111 -21.12 -3.68 -4.41
N CYS A 112 -20.01 -4.07 -5.04
CA CYS A 112 -19.59 -5.47 -5.14
C CYS A 112 -19.51 -6.09 -3.73
N THR A 113 -19.97 -7.33 -3.57
CA THR A 113 -20.11 -8.00 -2.26
C THR A 113 -18.79 -8.28 -1.55
N SER A 114 -17.69 -8.42 -2.30
CA SER A 114 -16.34 -8.56 -1.74
C SER A 114 -15.34 -7.67 -2.47
N GLU A 115 -14.70 -6.77 -1.71
CA GLU A 115 -13.60 -5.94 -2.15
C GLU A 115 -12.26 -6.62 -1.85
N SER A 116 -11.82 -7.49 -2.76
CA SER A 116 -10.51 -8.14 -2.72
C SER A 116 -9.40 -7.26 -3.31
N VAL A 117 -8.14 -7.69 -3.22
CA VAL A 117 -6.99 -6.99 -3.84
C VAL A 117 -7.16 -6.89 -5.37
N SER A 118 -7.54 -7.98 -6.03
CA SER A 118 -7.84 -7.99 -7.47
C SER A 118 -8.96 -7.01 -7.80
N HIS A 119 -10.01 -6.98 -6.98
CA HIS A 119 -11.12 -6.06 -7.18
C HIS A 119 -10.67 -4.60 -7.10
N VAL A 120 -9.96 -4.21 -6.02
CA VAL A 120 -9.52 -2.82 -5.86
C VAL A 120 -8.61 -2.37 -7.00
N LEU A 121 -7.68 -3.23 -7.42
CA LEU A 121 -6.64 -2.84 -8.38
C LEU A 121 -7.02 -3.08 -9.84
N ARG A 122 -8.01 -3.93 -10.13
CA ARG A 122 -8.34 -4.35 -11.49
C ARG A 122 -9.83 -4.40 -11.76
N ASP A 123 -10.59 -5.18 -10.97
CA ASP A 123 -11.93 -5.60 -11.38
C ASP A 123 -13.03 -4.60 -10.99
N CYS A 124 -12.73 -3.65 -10.10
CA CYS A 124 -13.63 -2.55 -9.77
C CYS A 124 -13.94 -1.72 -11.03
N PRO A 125 -15.21 -1.38 -11.34
CA PRO A 125 -15.56 -0.59 -12.53
C PRO A 125 -14.77 0.72 -12.68
N HIS A 126 -14.38 1.32 -11.57
CA HIS A 126 -13.54 2.51 -11.59
C HIS A 126 -12.08 2.22 -11.95
N ALA A 127 -11.51 1.13 -11.43
CA ALA A 127 -10.17 0.70 -11.82
C ALA A 127 -10.16 0.28 -13.30
N HIS A 128 -11.20 -0.44 -13.72
CA HIS A 128 -11.41 -0.84 -15.11
C HIS A 128 -11.37 0.35 -16.07
N GLU A 129 -12.10 1.43 -15.76
CA GLU A 129 -12.11 2.64 -16.59
C GLU A 129 -10.72 3.30 -16.69
N VAL A 130 -9.93 3.28 -15.61
CA VAL A 130 -8.54 3.78 -15.65
C VAL A 130 -7.71 2.95 -16.62
N TRP A 131 -7.75 1.62 -16.50
CA TRP A 131 -7.01 0.70 -17.36
C TRP A 131 -7.42 0.79 -18.83
N PHE A 132 -8.70 1.05 -19.09
CA PHE A 132 -9.21 1.30 -20.43
C PHE A 132 -8.58 2.57 -21.02
N ARG A 133 -8.65 3.68 -20.29
CA ARG A 133 -8.17 4.99 -20.77
C ARG A 133 -6.66 5.10 -20.95
N ILE A 134 -5.87 4.36 -20.18
CA ILE A 134 -4.40 4.35 -20.34
C ILE A 134 -3.90 3.21 -21.24
N GLY A 135 -4.79 2.41 -21.84
CA GLY A 135 -4.44 1.38 -22.83
C GLY A 135 -3.81 0.09 -22.27
N VAL A 136 -3.60 -0.02 -20.96
CA VAL A 136 -2.94 -1.17 -20.33
C VAL A 136 -3.80 -2.44 -20.38
N HIS A 137 -5.12 -2.30 -20.46
CA HIS A 137 -6.08 -3.42 -20.58
C HIS A 137 -5.86 -4.33 -21.80
N ALA A 138 -5.18 -3.85 -22.84
CA ALA A 138 -4.91 -4.60 -24.06
C ALA A 138 -3.81 -5.67 -23.90
N TYR A 139 -3.15 -5.71 -22.75
CA TYR A 139 -2.14 -6.73 -22.46
C TYR A 139 -2.76 -8.14 -22.39
N PRO A 140 -2.10 -9.18 -22.90
CA PRO A 140 -2.63 -10.54 -22.89
C PRO A 140 -3.06 -11.00 -21.49
N ASN A 141 -4.21 -11.65 -21.42
CA ASN A 141 -4.79 -12.22 -20.19
C ASN A 141 -4.99 -11.23 -19.02
N PHE A 142 -5.03 -9.92 -19.30
CA PHE A 142 -5.12 -8.87 -18.26
C PHE A 142 -6.24 -9.12 -17.27
N TRP A 143 -7.43 -9.49 -17.77
CA TRP A 143 -8.65 -9.69 -16.98
C TRP A 143 -8.79 -11.10 -16.39
N THR A 144 -8.08 -12.09 -16.95
CA THR A 144 -8.27 -13.51 -16.62
C THR A 144 -7.20 -14.06 -15.69
N ASP A 145 -5.99 -13.50 -15.74
CA ASP A 145 -4.89 -14.01 -14.93
C ASP A 145 -5.16 -13.83 -13.43
N PRO A 146 -4.76 -14.80 -12.58
CA PRO A 146 -4.72 -14.62 -11.14
C PRO A 146 -3.90 -13.39 -10.75
N CYS A 147 -4.30 -12.66 -9.69
CA CYS A 147 -3.69 -11.38 -9.31
C CYS A 147 -2.16 -11.43 -9.24
N HIS A 148 -1.58 -12.46 -8.61
CA HIS A 148 -0.14 -12.59 -8.47
C HIS A 148 0.59 -12.82 -9.81
N ILE A 149 -0.04 -13.53 -10.76
CA ILE A 149 0.51 -13.77 -12.11
C ILE A 149 0.42 -12.46 -12.91
N TRP A 150 -0.77 -11.88 -12.98
CA TRP A 150 -1.05 -10.61 -13.65
C TRP A 150 -0.08 -9.50 -13.22
N PHE A 151 0.01 -9.28 -11.91
CA PHE A 151 0.81 -8.20 -11.33
C PHE A 151 2.31 -8.40 -11.61
N LYS A 152 2.80 -9.64 -11.51
CA LYS A 152 4.19 -9.99 -11.81
C LYS A 152 4.53 -9.84 -13.29
N SER A 153 3.67 -10.33 -14.17
CA SER A 153 3.84 -10.21 -15.63
C SER A 153 3.89 -8.73 -16.05
N MET A 154 2.99 -7.92 -15.51
CA MET A 154 2.92 -6.50 -15.83
C MET A 154 4.14 -5.70 -15.38
N LEU A 155 4.61 -5.92 -14.16
CA LEU A 155 5.82 -5.26 -13.66
C LEU A 155 7.12 -5.68 -14.37
N ARG A 156 7.07 -6.75 -15.16
CA ARG A 156 8.19 -7.21 -16.01
C ARG A 156 8.01 -6.84 -17.49
N SER A 157 6.86 -6.29 -17.86
CA SER A 157 6.57 -5.90 -19.23
C SER A 157 7.18 -4.54 -19.58
N GLN A 158 7.14 -4.21 -20.88
CA GLN A 158 7.44 -2.87 -21.40
C GLN A 158 6.52 -1.77 -20.84
N MET A 159 5.37 -2.15 -20.27
CA MET A 159 4.40 -1.24 -19.64
C MET A 159 4.62 -1.09 -18.13
N SER A 160 5.70 -1.64 -17.56
CA SER A 160 5.96 -1.70 -16.12
C SER A 160 5.82 -0.35 -15.40
N TYR A 161 6.36 0.73 -15.96
CA TYR A 161 6.25 2.08 -15.38
C TYR A 161 4.81 2.61 -15.35
N LEU A 162 4.09 2.46 -16.46
CA LEU A 162 2.70 2.89 -16.59
C LEU A 162 1.78 2.05 -15.70
N PHE A 163 2.02 0.74 -15.64
CA PHE A 163 1.34 -0.17 -14.75
C PHE A 163 1.59 0.16 -13.27
N ALA A 164 2.85 0.38 -12.88
CA ALA A 164 3.25 0.70 -11.52
C ALA A 164 2.60 2.02 -11.04
N ALA A 165 2.60 3.05 -11.88
CA ALA A 165 1.88 4.28 -11.61
C ALA A 165 0.36 4.05 -11.54
N GLY A 166 -0.19 3.26 -12.45
CA GLY A 166 -1.61 2.89 -12.51
C GLY A 166 -2.09 2.23 -11.21
N VAL A 167 -1.46 1.14 -10.78
CA VAL A 167 -1.88 0.42 -9.55
C VAL A 167 -1.76 1.30 -8.31
N TRP A 168 -0.71 2.13 -8.24
CA TRP A 168 -0.50 3.06 -7.15
C TRP A 168 -1.61 4.11 -7.07
N TRP A 169 -1.94 4.75 -8.19
CA TRP A 169 -2.95 5.80 -8.23
C TRP A 169 -4.38 5.26 -8.14
N ILE A 170 -4.65 4.05 -8.63
CA ILE A 170 -5.93 3.37 -8.41
C ILE A 170 -6.14 3.11 -6.91
N TRP A 171 -5.13 2.60 -6.21
CA TRP A 171 -5.17 2.43 -4.76
C TRP A 171 -5.43 3.76 -4.04
N ARG A 172 -4.65 4.79 -4.36
CA ARG A 172 -4.83 6.12 -3.77
C ARG A 172 -6.21 6.70 -4.06
N TRP A 173 -6.73 6.51 -5.26
CA TRP A 173 -8.05 7.02 -5.63
C TRP A 173 -9.17 6.31 -4.85
N ARG A 174 -9.06 5.00 -4.63
CA ARG A 174 -9.96 4.27 -3.72
C ARG A 174 -9.87 4.83 -2.30
N ASN A 175 -8.67 5.08 -1.78
CA ASN A 175 -8.48 5.63 -0.43
C ASN A 175 -9.02 7.06 -0.30
N ASN A 176 -8.80 7.93 -1.29
CA ASN A 176 -9.40 9.25 -1.35
C ASN A 176 -10.94 9.19 -1.33
N HIS A 177 -11.53 8.20 -2.03
CA HIS A 177 -12.97 7.99 -1.99
C HIS A 177 -13.47 7.59 -0.58
N LEU A 178 -12.66 6.94 0.24
CA LEU A 178 -13.06 6.52 1.58
C LEU A 178 -12.82 7.56 2.67
N PHE A 179 -11.69 8.27 2.60
CA PHE A 179 -11.19 9.01 3.77
C PHE A 179 -11.20 10.52 3.59
N ASP A 180 -11.15 11.03 2.36
CA ASP A 180 -11.03 12.46 2.11
C ASP A 180 -12.38 13.10 1.80
N GLU A 181 -12.60 14.34 2.22
CA GLU A 181 -13.82 15.07 1.84
C GLU A 181 -13.80 15.45 0.35
N LYS A 182 -12.65 15.94 -0.13
CA LYS A 182 -12.47 16.33 -1.53
C LYS A 182 -12.18 15.12 -2.40
N LYS A 183 -13.17 14.73 -3.21
CA LYS A 183 -13.06 13.60 -4.13
C LYS A 183 -12.31 13.95 -5.41
N TRP A 184 -11.41 13.09 -5.84
CA TRP A 184 -10.73 13.23 -7.13
C TRP A 184 -11.60 12.69 -8.27
N CYS A 185 -11.66 13.43 -9.37
CA CYS A 185 -12.23 12.93 -10.61
C CYS A 185 -11.19 12.10 -11.39
N ILE A 186 -11.66 11.24 -12.29
CA ILE A 186 -10.78 10.36 -13.07
C ILE A 186 -9.73 11.13 -13.89
N ARG A 187 -10.06 12.31 -14.41
CA ARG A 187 -9.10 13.16 -15.16
C ARG A 187 -7.88 13.52 -14.31
N THR A 188 -8.06 13.82 -13.04
CA THR A 188 -6.95 14.10 -12.11
C THR A 188 -6.09 12.86 -11.91
N VAL A 189 -6.72 11.70 -11.70
CA VAL A 189 -6.04 10.42 -11.50
C VAL A 189 -5.22 10.04 -12.74
N LEU A 190 -5.79 10.13 -13.94
CA LEU A 190 -5.10 9.82 -15.19
C LEU A 190 -3.90 10.73 -15.42
N ARG A 191 -4.05 12.04 -15.19
CA ARG A 191 -2.94 12.99 -15.30
C ARG A 191 -1.80 12.60 -14.37
N CYS A 192 -2.10 12.28 -13.12
CA CYS A 192 -1.09 11.86 -12.15
C CYS A 192 -0.42 10.53 -12.54
N ILE A 193 -1.17 9.56 -13.08
CA ILE A 193 -0.61 8.30 -13.59
C ILE A 193 0.41 8.58 -14.70
N LEU A 194 0.04 9.38 -15.70
CA LEU A 194 0.91 9.65 -16.85
C LEU A 194 2.17 10.41 -16.41
N THR A 195 2.03 11.46 -15.58
CA THR A 195 3.17 12.23 -15.06
C THR A 195 4.12 11.38 -14.23
N ASP A 196 3.61 10.53 -13.34
CA ASP A 196 4.44 9.65 -12.53
C ASP A 196 5.11 8.56 -13.39
N ALA A 197 4.39 7.98 -14.35
CA ALA A 197 4.94 6.97 -15.26
C ALA A 197 6.13 7.51 -16.08
N ASP A 198 6.02 8.74 -16.60
CA ASP A 198 7.10 9.41 -17.32
C ASP A 198 8.29 9.69 -16.38
N SER A 199 8.02 10.16 -15.17
CA SER A 199 9.06 10.40 -14.16
C SER A 199 9.82 9.12 -13.81
N PHE A 200 9.11 7.99 -13.65
CA PHE A 200 9.74 6.71 -13.34
C PHE A 200 10.59 6.20 -14.51
N ARG A 201 10.13 6.40 -15.74
CA ARG A 201 10.89 6.05 -16.95
C ARG A 201 12.20 6.85 -17.01
N SER A 202 12.15 8.16 -16.77
CA SER A 202 13.34 9.01 -16.79
C SER A 202 14.36 8.64 -15.71
N CYS A 203 13.93 8.42 -14.46
CA CYS A 203 14.82 7.98 -13.38
C CYS A 203 15.29 6.52 -13.52
N GLY A 204 14.52 5.67 -14.20
CA GLY A 204 14.88 4.29 -14.47
C GLY A 204 16.00 4.17 -15.51
N SER A 205 16.03 5.07 -16.48
CA SER A 205 17.07 5.14 -17.53
C SER A 205 18.42 5.59 -16.99
N THR A 206 18.47 6.57 -16.09
CA THR A 206 19.74 7.09 -15.52
C THR A 206 20.46 6.08 -14.62
N ARG A 207 19.72 5.13 -14.03
CA ARG A 207 20.30 4.03 -13.23
C ARG A 207 21.01 2.97 -14.07
N ASN A 208 20.88 2.96 -15.39
CA ASN A 208 21.52 1.98 -16.27
C ASN A 208 23.01 2.25 -16.51
N GLU A 209 23.51 3.47 -16.31
CA GLU A 209 24.92 3.81 -16.56
C GLU A 209 25.85 3.49 -15.38
N VAL A 210 25.30 3.24 -14.18
CA VAL A 210 26.10 3.08 -12.95
C VAL A 210 26.22 1.63 -12.48
N PHE A 211 25.37 0.72 -12.95
CA PHE A 211 25.30 -0.67 -12.44
C PHE A 211 25.89 -1.74 -13.37
N ASP A 212 26.55 -1.36 -14.47
CA ASP A 212 27.16 -2.31 -15.42
C ASP A 212 28.60 -2.73 -15.05
N GLN A 213 29.06 -2.37 -13.85
CA GLN A 213 30.30 -2.93 -13.28
C GLN A 213 29.93 -3.96 -12.21
N GLY A 214 30.05 -5.23 -12.59
CA GLY A 214 29.58 -6.38 -11.84
C GLY A 214 30.03 -6.43 -10.38
N ALA A 215 29.04 -6.36 -9.49
CA ALA A 215 29.10 -6.98 -8.17
C ALA A 215 27.66 -7.21 -7.70
N ILE A 216 27.27 -8.48 -7.56
CA ILE A 216 26.11 -8.85 -6.72
C ILE A 216 26.54 -8.53 -5.29
N PRO A 217 25.92 -7.57 -4.57
CA PRO A 217 26.22 -7.41 -3.16
C PRO A 217 25.71 -8.67 -2.48
N ARG A 218 26.64 -9.46 -1.92
CA ARG A 218 26.27 -10.46 -0.90
C ARG A 218 25.42 -9.71 0.12
N LEU A 219 24.29 -10.31 0.50
CA LEU A 219 23.47 -9.88 1.63
C LEU A 219 24.34 -9.98 2.88
N ASP A 220 25.15 -8.95 3.12
CA ASP A 220 25.92 -8.82 4.33
C ASP A 220 24.97 -8.38 5.45
N ARG A 221 25.21 -8.88 6.65
CA ARG A 221 24.37 -8.72 7.84
C ARG A 221 24.15 -7.24 8.22
N ASP A 222 24.89 -6.33 7.61
CA ASP A 222 24.75 -4.88 7.78
C ASP A 222 23.49 -4.28 7.15
N ALA A 223 22.78 -5.00 6.26
CA ALA A 223 21.45 -4.57 5.80
C ALA A 223 20.41 -4.52 6.95
N LEU A 224 20.64 -5.26 8.05
CA LEU A 224 19.84 -5.16 9.27
C LEU A 224 20.14 -3.88 10.07
N LEU A 225 21.29 -3.24 9.87
CA LEU A 225 21.69 -2.02 10.57
C LEU A 225 21.24 -0.73 9.85
N ILE A 226 20.97 -0.77 8.55
CA ILE A 226 20.42 0.39 7.82
C ILE A 226 18.99 0.74 8.31
N ALA A 227 18.24 -0.24 8.81
CA ALA A 227 16.95 -0.01 9.46
C ALA A 227 17.07 0.72 10.82
N HIS A 228 18.27 0.83 11.38
CA HIS A 228 18.54 1.43 12.68
C HIS A 228 19.14 2.85 12.60
N ASN A 229 19.41 3.36 11.39
CA ASN A 229 20.03 4.67 11.21
C ASN A 229 19.01 5.82 11.28
N LYS A 230 18.96 6.51 12.43
CA LYS A 230 18.10 7.68 12.67
C LYS A 230 18.27 8.81 11.64
N ASN A 231 19.38 8.85 10.90
CA ASN A 231 19.62 9.87 9.88
C ASN A 231 18.93 9.58 8.53
N PHE A 232 18.46 8.34 8.28
CA PHE A 232 17.66 8.04 7.08
C PHE A 232 16.17 8.41 7.25
N GLN A 233 15.74 8.66 8.49
CA GLN A 233 14.36 9.04 8.82
C GLN A 233 14.05 10.52 8.58
N GLN A 234 15.06 11.39 8.41
CA GLN A 234 14.84 12.84 8.23
C GLN A 234 14.55 13.27 6.78
N HIS A 235 14.83 12.43 5.78
CA HIS A 235 14.62 12.77 4.36
C HIS A 235 13.41 12.11 3.68
N LEU A 236 12.65 11.30 4.42
CA LEU A 236 11.34 10.85 4.00
C LEU A 236 10.33 11.75 4.71
N GLU A 237 9.75 12.73 4.01
CA GLU A 237 8.54 13.40 4.47
C GLU A 237 7.43 12.33 4.61
N TRP A 238 7.27 11.82 5.83
CA TRP A 238 6.33 10.76 6.20
C TRP A 238 4.86 11.20 6.08
N ASP A 239 4.59 12.46 5.74
CA ASP A 239 3.24 13.05 5.65
C ASP A 239 2.40 12.53 4.48
N ASN A 240 2.99 11.81 3.52
CA ASN A 240 2.29 11.35 2.30
C ASN A 240 2.18 9.83 2.14
N ILE A 241 2.59 9.05 3.14
CA ILE A 241 2.42 7.59 3.16
C ILE A 241 1.30 7.26 4.16
N SER A 242 0.07 7.61 3.79
CA SER A 242 -1.12 7.03 4.40
C SER A 242 -1.27 5.57 3.93
N ILE A 243 -0.43 4.67 4.46
CA ILE A 243 -0.70 3.23 4.44
C ILE A 243 -1.75 2.99 5.52
N LEU A 244 -3.02 3.20 5.19
CA LEU A 244 -4.21 2.54 5.77
C LEU A 244 -5.35 2.52 4.76
#